data_AF-A0A0K1P815-F1
#
_entry.id   AF-A0A0K1P815-F1
#
_cell.length_a   1.000
_cell.length_b   1.000
_cell.length_c   1.000
_cell.angle_alpha   90.00
_cell.angle_beta   90.00
_cell.angle_gamma   90.00
#
_symmetry.space_group_name_H-M   'P 1'
#
loop_
_entity.id
_entity.type
_entity.pdbx_description
1 polymer ?
#
loop_
_entity_poly.entity_id
_entity_poly.type
_entity_poly.pdbx_seq_one_letter_code
_entity_poly.pdbx_strand_id
1 'polypeptide(L)'
;MKKKFNIFIVIFYVFAIILSLFNFNAETNNYKFNSINNNTINKAETPNNPENEINSYLWGGLSLQYFIYKHSDIKENEVAKNLYDRLMIDNKNDLTEDFFYMGLMAPIINISLYGLTSYREYFAEAYSKWTTTEDSAKNKSWEIVNYYFLNIYPVLKNNTNGLFDWITLKSKVELDLKDNNSNNLIYKTNLNSSDTNMNANDLGYNNYTEIGYLATTNKLYSSNSVIFATESAFFQGNLGLNHNSVNNPILGNYLLQSKFQNGFNDIDYENISKFMYDTLNKASASSIEKFNFVKGSNDRMFKSFDEMDEFFKTNTKSSVTKSGSNIFLKEAIDAMSNYYSWSSIKTNLFKNQILDLMNFTFYITNWYSLGENEKDSFKYNLIAIIFSPDDDIVDGSGNNKGVMGYTSMAGQVNNSFGPRGIAYSHIVYNGAAFNLDSPVNEAKEQYTKNWWTSPNIFTTLNHEMGHSVDSFLGESSEFYNYIKSNFSSVINSNPIKEGENALYQGTVFGFDEASTSTSYILYVVLGLVVGLAIAGLLTFWFIRISKKTKSINPSKTN
;
A
#
# COMPACT_ATOMS: atom_id res chain seq x y z
N MET A 1 -66.46 1.99 21.62
CA MET A 1 -65.54 1.28 20.71
C MET A 1 -64.83 2.20 19.72
N LYS A 2 -65.50 3.21 19.12
CA LYS A 2 -64.91 4.14 18.13
C LYS A 2 -63.57 4.79 18.56
N LYS A 3 -63.43 5.29 19.79
CA LYS A 3 -62.15 5.87 20.28
C LYS A 3 -60.99 4.87 20.35
N LYS A 4 -61.25 3.59 20.64
CA LYS A 4 -60.21 2.54 20.70
C LYS A 4 -59.78 2.09 19.30
N PHE A 5 -60.72 2.07 18.36
CA PHE A 5 -60.45 1.79 16.95
C PHE A 5 -59.60 2.90 16.31
N ASN A 6 -59.86 4.17 16.64
CA ASN A 6 -59.08 5.30 16.14
C ASN A 6 -57.62 5.28 16.63
N ILE A 7 -57.35 4.87 17.87
CA ILE A 7 -55.97 4.72 18.37
C ILE A 7 -55.23 3.61 17.62
N PHE A 8 -55.92 2.49 17.35
CA PHE A 8 -55.32 1.38 16.61
C PHE A 8 -55.01 1.76 15.16
N ILE A 9 -55.89 2.54 14.52
CA ILE A 9 -55.65 3.11 13.18
C ILE A 9 -54.43 4.03 13.19
N VAL A 10 -54.29 4.91 14.18
CA VAL A 10 -53.14 5.83 14.25
C VAL A 10 -51.83 5.05 14.43
N ILE A 11 -51.81 4.02 15.29
CA ILE A 11 -50.65 3.14 15.46
C ILE A 11 -50.33 2.40 14.14
N PHE A 12 -51.35 1.91 13.43
CA PHE A 12 -51.17 1.22 12.16
C PHE A 12 -50.62 2.15 11.07
N TYR A 13 -51.11 3.40 10.98
CA TYR A 13 -50.57 4.40 10.05
C TYR A 13 -49.12 4.76 10.35
N VAL A 14 -48.77 4.94 11.63
CA VAL A 14 -47.37 5.20 12.02
C VAL A 14 -46.48 4.00 11.65
N PHE A 15 -46.96 2.77 11.87
CA PHE A 15 -46.22 1.56 11.51
C PHE A 15 -46.05 1.40 9.99
N ALA A 16 -47.09 1.70 9.20
CA ALA A 16 -47.04 1.67 7.74
C ALA A 16 -46.09 2.73 7.17
N ILE A 17 -46.06 3.94 7.76
CA ILE A 17 -45.11 4.99 7.38
C ILE A 17 -43.67 4.54 7.67
N ILE A 18 -43.43 3.95 8.84
CA ILE A 18 -42.10 3.39 9.20
C ILE A 18 -41.70 2.29 8.20
N LEU A 19 -42.59 1.35 7.87
CA LEU A 19 -42.31 0.30 6.87
C LEU A 19 -42.00 0.88 5.48
N SER A 20 -42.70 1.95 5.08
CA SER A 20 -42.49 2.59 3.79
C SER A 20 -41.12 3.28 3.71
N LEU A 21 -40.63 3.85 4.82
CA LEU A 21 -39.28 4.42 4.92
C LEU A 21 -38.20 3.33 4.85
N PHE A 22 -38.46 2.13 5.37
CA PHE A 22 -37.55 0.98 5.22
C PHE A 22 -37.50 0.46 3.77
N ASN A 23 -38.63 0.43 3.05
CA ASN A 23 -38.63 0.06 1.63
C ASN A 23 -37.97 1.11 0.73
N PHE A 24 -38.09 2.40 1.07
CA PHE A 24 -37.45 3.48 0.31
C PHE A 24 -35.92 3.46 0.42
N ASN A 25 -35.37 3.01 1.56
CA ASN A 25 -33.93 2.80 1.74
C ASN A 25 -33.42 1.46 1.19
N ALA A 26 -34.30 0.51 0.88
CA ALA A 26 -33.92 -0.73 0.22
C ALA A 26 -33.80 -0.56 -1.31
N GLU A 27 -34.55 0.38 -1.90
CA GLU A 27 -34.50 0.68 -3.33
C GLU A 27 -33.33 1.60 -3.73
N THR A 28 -32.72 2.35 -2.80
CA THR A 28 -31.51 3.15 -3.06
C THR A 28 -30.22 2.33 -3.23
N ASN A 29 -30.26 1.02 -2.96
CA ASN A 29 -29.13 0.10 -3.20
C ASN A 29 -29.18 -0.62 -4.56
N ASN A 30 -30.12 -0.28 -5.44
CA ASN A 30 -30.16 -0.78 -6.81
C ASN A 30 -29.80 0.33 -7.81
N TYR A 31 -28.56 0.83 -7.73
CA TYR A 31 -27.98 1.55 -8.87
C TYR A 31 -27.73 0.55 -10.01
N LYS A 32 -28.62 0.61 -11.00
CA LYS A 32 -28.46 -0.06 -12.29
C LYS A 32 -27.20 0.48 -12.97
N PHE A 33 -26.20 -0.38 -13.05
CA PHE A 33 -25.06 -0.29 -13.95
C PHE A 33 -25.55 -0.09 -15.39
N ASN A 34 -25.26 1.08 -15.97
CA ASN A 34 -24.96 1.15 -17.39
C ASN A 34 -23.44 1.00 -17.49
N SER A 35 -23.00 -0.15 -18.02
CA SER A 35 -21.62 -0.40 -18.36
C SER A 35 -21.13 0.67 -19.33
N ILE A 36 -20.36 1.63 -18.83
CA ILE A 36 -19.49 2.43 -19.68
C ILE A 36 -18.35 1.48 -20.07
N ASN A 37 -18.25 1.23 -21.38
CA ASN A 37 -17.17 0.50 -22.02
C ASN A 37 -15.83 1.16 -21.69
N ASN A 38 -15.22 0.77 -20.58
CA ASN A 38 -13.78 0.82 -20.45
C ASN A 38 -13.25 -0.29 -21.34
N ASN A 39 -12.65 0.09 -22.46
CA ASN A 39 -11.91 -0.82 -23.32
C ASN A 39 -10.92 -1.60 -22.45
N THR A 40 -11.28 -2.85 -22.18
CA THR A 40 -10.41 -4.03 -22.12
C THR A 40 -8.96 -3.73 -21.69
N ILE A 41 -8.72 -3.86 -20.39
CA ILE A 41 -7.48 -4.49 -19.92
C ILE A 41 -7.51 -5.90 -20.52
N ASN A 42 -6.84 -6.06 -21.66
CA ASN A 42 -6.67 -7.35 -22.28
C ASN A 42 -5.88 -8.23 -21.31
N LYS A 43 -6.56 -9.26 -20.79
CA LYS A 43 -5.91 -10.44 -20.23
C LYS A 43 -4.92 -10.97 -21.25
N ALA A 44 -3.64 -11.03 -20.85
CA ALA A 44 -2.63 -11.99 -21.27
C ALA A 44 -2.82 -12.55 -22.70
N GLU A 45 -2.50 -11.75 -23.71
CA GLU A 45 -2.06 -12.31 -24.98
C GLU A 45 -0.53 -12.36 -24.95
N THR A 46 0.01 -13.57 -25.13
CA THR A 46 1.40 -13.97 -25.41
C THR A 46 2.52 -12.88 -25.47
N PRO A 47 3.70 -13.15 -24.86
CA PRO A 47 4.77 -12.17 -24.61
C PRO A 47 5.61 -11.86 -25.85
N ASN A 48 5.01 -11.27 -26.90
CA ASN A 48 5.72 -10.94 -28.13
C ASN A 48 5.92 -9.44 -28.38
N ASN A 49 5.52 -8.55 -27.47
CA ASN A 49 6.01 -7.16 -27.53
C ASN A 49 5.93 -6.43 -26.17
N PRO A 50 6.99 -6.42 -25.35
CA PRO A 50 6.97 -5.76 -24.04
C PRO A 50 6.71 -4.25 -24.12
N GLU A 51 6.90 -3.59 -25.27
CA GLU A 51 6.68 -2.15 -25.43
C GLU A 51 5.21 -1.70 -25.29
N ASN A 52 4.26 -2.64 -25.27
CA ASN A 52 2.82 -2.36 -25.36
C ASN A 52 2.07 -2.47 -24.01
N GLU A 53 2.78 -2.67 -22.89
CA GLU A 53 2.19 -2.82 -21.55
C GLU A 53 2.72 -1.75 -20.58
N ILE A 54 1.83 -1.19 -19.74
CA ILE A 54 2.22 -0.18 -18.74
C ILE A 54 3.23 -0.72 -17.73
N ASN A 55 3.17 -2.02 -17.44
CA ASN A 55 4.08 -2.71 -16.55
C ASN A 55 5.55 -2.63 -17.00
N SER A 56 5.80 -2.43 -18.31
CA SER A 56 7.16 -2.29 -18.85
C SER A 56 7.86 -0.98 -18.45
N TYR A 57 7.11 -0.06 -17.83
CA TYR A 57 7.61 1.17 -17.25
C TYR A 57 7.73 1.11 -15.72
N LEU A 58 7.28 0.02 -15.08
CA LEU A 58 7.30 -0.19 -13.63
C LEU A 58 8.43 -1.14 -13.25
N TRP A 59 9.66 -0.71 -13.50
CA TRP A 59 10.86 -1.55 -13.39
C TRP A 59 11.73 -1.26 -12.17
N GLY A 60 11.33 -0.34 -11.29
CA GLY A 60 12.08 0.06 -10.11
C GLY A 60 12.36 -1.10 -9.15
N GLY A 61 11.43 -2.05 -9.03
CA GLY A 61 11.63 -3.26 -8.24
C GLY A 61 12.73 -4.15 -8.80
N LEU A 62 12.74 -4.34 -10.11
CA LEU A 62 13.75 -5.14 -10.78
C LEU A 62 15.15 -4.50 -10.66
N SER A 63 15.25 -3.17 -10.79
CA SER A 63 16.52 -2.47 -10.58
C SER A 63 17.01 -2.54 -9.14
N LEU A 64 16.11 -2.43 -8.16
CA LEU A 64 16.46 -2.58 -6.75
C LEU A 64 16.94 -4.02 -6.44
N GLN A 65 16.27 -5.04 -6.96
CA GLN A 65 16.71 -6.43 -6.77
C GLN A 65 18.08 -6.69 -7.38
N TYR A 66 18.35 -6.13 -8.58
CA TYR A 66 19.67 -6.24 -9.21
C TYR A 66 20.76 -5.56 -8.36
N PHE A 67 20.48 -4.34 -7.88
CA PHE A 67 21.38 -3.62 -6.98
C PHE A 67 21.68 -4.43 -5.71
N ILE A 68 20.65 -4.97 -5.06
CA ILE A 68 20.78 -5.80 -3.85
C ILE A 68 21.64 -7.03 -4.11
N TYR A 69 21.37 -7.75 -5.19
CA TYR A 69 22.14 -8.93 -5.57
C TYR A 69 23.63 -8.58 -5.75
N LYS A 70 23.93 -7.46 -6.43
CA LYS A 70 25.29 -6.98 -6.62
C LYS A 70 25.97 -6.50 -5.34
N HIS A 71 25.20 -6.07 -4.35
CA HIS A 71 25.67 -5.68 -3.01
C HIS A 71 25.58 -6.82 -2.00
N SER A 72 25.78 -8.06 -2.45
CA SER A 72 25.78 -9.24 -1.60
C SER A 72 26.87 -10.24 -2.02
N ASP A 73 27.30 -11.08 -1.09
CA ASP A 73 28.21 -12.19 -1.34
C ASP A 73 27.48 -13.50 -1.71
N ILE A 74 26.20 -13.43 -2.09
CA ILE A 74 25.34 -14.63 -2.27
C ILE A 74 25.89 -15.63 -3.29
N LYS A 75 26.64 -15.18 -4.31
CA LYS A 75 27.26 -16.08 -5.30
C LYS A 75 28.38 -16.95 -4.70
N GLU A 76 28.98 -16.50 -3.61
CA GLU A 76 30.04 -17.21 -2.90
C GLU A 76 29.44 -18.20 -1.88
N ASN A 77 28.13 -18.12 -1.63
CA ASN A 77 27.43 -18.94 -0.65
C ASN A 77 27.15 -20.36 -1.18
N GLU A 78 27.77 -21.35 -0.54
CA GLU A 78 27.64 -22.76 -0.94
C GLU A 78 26.20 -23.28 -0.89
N VAL A 79 25.39 -22.84 0.08
CA VAL A 79 24.00 -23.27 0.22
C VAL A 79 23.16 -22.69 -0.92
N ALA A 80 23.35 -21.42 -1.25
CA ALA A 80 22.65 -20.78 -2.37
C ALA A 80 23.05 -21.40 -3.72
N LYS A 81 24.34 -21.67 -3.92
CA LYS A 81 24.84 -22.37 -5.10
C LYS A 81 24.28 -23.79 -5.23
N ASN A 82 24.23 -24.54 -4.12
CA ASN A 82 23.63 -25.87 -4.11
C ASN A 82 22.13 -25.85 -4.45
N LEU A 83 21.39 -24.81 -4.04
CA LEU A 83 20.00 -24.63 -4.46
C LEU A 83 19.91 -24.39 -5.98
N TYR A 84 20.72 -23.48 -6.52
CA TYR A 84 20.74 -23.19 -7.95
C TYR A 84 21.15 -24.41 -8.79
N ASP A 85 22.22 -25.10 -8.42
CA ASP A 85 22.73 -26.28 -9.13
C ASP A 85 21.66 -27.38 -9.22
N ARG A 86 20.85 -27.57 -8.17
CA ARG A 86 19.73 -28.54 -8.17
C ARG A 86 18.59 -28.12 -9.08
N LEU A 87 18.33 -26.82 -9.23
CA LEU A 87 17.33 -26.30 -10.18
C LEU A 87 17.79 -26.52 -11.63
N MET A 88 19.10 -26.44 -11.89
CA MET A 88 19.71 -26.52 -13.23
C MET A 88 19.82 -27.92 -13.83
N ILE A 89 19.61 -28.99 -13.06
CA ILE A 89 19.85 -30.38 -13.52
C ILE A 89 19.04 -30.72 -14.79
N ASP A 90 17.82 -30.19 -14.95
CA ASP A 90 16.95 -30.45 -16.11
C ASP A 90 16.68 -29.24 -17.03
N ASN A 91 16.90 -28.01 -16.56
CA ASN A 91 16.54 -26.77 -17.28
C ASN A 91 17.75 -26.04 -17.88
N LYS A 92 18.70 -26.81 -18.45
CA LYS A 92 20.05 -26.33 -18.79
C LYS A 92 20.15 -25.15 -19.76
N ASN A 93 19.09 -24.79 -20.47
CA ASN A 93 19.14 -23.79 -21.54
C ASN A 93 18.37 -22.48 -21.28
N ASP A 94 17.50 -22.41 -20.26
CA ASP A 94 16.53 -21.30 -20.14
C ASP A 94 16.53 -20.61 -18.77
N LEU A 95 17.52 -20.87 -17.90
CA LEU A 95 17.61 -20.27 -16.58
C LEU A 95 18.78 -19.30 -16.46
N THR A 96 18.54 -18.19 -15.77
CA THR A 96 19.55 -17.16 -15.52
C THR A 96 19.93 -17.14 -14.04
N GLU A 97 21.19 -17.48 -13.77
CA GLU A 97 21.76 -17.54 -12.42
C GLU A 97 21.57 -16.22 -11.65
N ASP A 98 21.80 -15.09 -12.32
CA ASP A 98 21.69 -13.77 -11.69
C ASP A 98 20.26 -13.52 -11.16
N PHE A 99 19.22 -13.88 -11.92
CA PHE A 99 17.83 -13.68 -11.50
C PHE A 99 17.40 -14.63 -10.38
N PHE A 100 17.97 -15.85 -10.33
CA PHE A 100 17.78 -16.73 -9.19
C PHE A 100 18.29 -16.07 -7.90
N TYR A 101 19.54 -15.58 -7.92
CA TYR A 101 20.14 -14.93 -6.74
C TYR A 101 19.48 -13.59 -6.40
N MET A 102 19.01 -12.82 -7.40
CA MET A 102 18.18 -11.64 -7.16
C MET A 102 16.92 -12.01 -6.37
N GLY A 103 16.18 -13.02 -6.82
CA GLY A 103 14.97 -13.46 -6.12
C GLY A 103 15.23 -14.14 -4.77
N LEU A 104 16.44 -14.68 -4.54
CA LEU A 104 16.85 -15.22 -3.24
C LEU A 104 17.20 -14.10 -2.24
N MET A 105 17.87 -13.04 -2.70
CA MET A 105 18.35 -11.93 -1.87
C MET A 105 17.28 -10.88 -1.56
N ALA A 106 16.40 -10.60 -2.53
CA ALA A 106 15.30 -9.64 -2.38
C ALA A 106 14.49 -9.83 -1.07
N PRO A 107 13.96 -11.01 -0.75
CA PRO A 107 13.20 -11.29 0.48
C PRO A 107 14.02 -11.32 1.77
N ILE A 108 15.36 -11.36 1.70
CA ILE A 108 16.25 -11.18 2.86
C ILE A 108 16.34 -9.69 3.20
N ILE A 109 16.47 -8.85 2.18
CA ILE A 109 16.59 -7.40 2.35
C ILE A 109 15.25 -6.75 2.65
N ASN A 110 14.17 -7.19 2.02
CA ASN A 110 12.83 -6.65 2.19
C ASN A 110 11.86 -7.76 2.62
N ILE A 111 11.60 -7.84 3.93
CA ILE A 111 10.87 -8.97 4.52
C ILE A 111 9.37 -8.76 4.31
N SER A 112 8.81 -9.26 3.21
CA SER A 112 7.41 -9.03 2.86
C SER A 112 6.88 -10.10 1.89
N LEU A 113 5.88 -10.86 2.30
CA LEU A 113 5.13 -11.77 1.43
C LEU A 113 4.41 -10.98 0.32
N TYR A 114 3.89 -9.80 0.65
CA TYR A 114 3.23 -8.96 -0.33
C TYR A 114 4.22 -8.46 -1.40
N GLY A 115 5.43 -8.09 -0.97
CA GLY A 115 6.53 -7.73 -1.86
C GLY A 115 7.06 -8.86 -2.73
N LEU A 116 6.73 -10.13 -2.46
CA LEU A 116 7.08 -11.27 -3.32
C LEU A 116 6.14 -11.43 -4.52
N THR A 117 5.04 -10.68 -4.58
CA THR A 117 4.01 -10.90 -5.61
C THR A 117 4.38 -10.34 -6.97
N SER A 118 5.16 -9.25 -7.03
CA SER A 118 5.69 -8.69 -8.27
C SER A 118 6.86 -7.76 -8.00
N TYR A 119 7.59 -7.35 -9.04
CA TYR A 119 8.60 -6.29 -8.91
C TYR A 119 7.99 -4.97 -8.42
N ARG A 120 6.77 -4.64 -8.84
CA ARG A 120 6.08 -3.41 -8.44
C ARG A 120 5.79 -3.39 -6.93
N GLU A 121 5.23 -4.49 -6.41
CA GLU A 121 4.97 -4.64 -4.98
C GLU A 121 6.28 -4.68 -4.18
N TYR A 122 7.31 -5.34 -4.71
CA TYR A 122 8.64 -5.35 -4.09
C TYR A 122 9.21 -3.93 -3.90
N PHE A 123 9.10 -3.07 -4.93
CA PHE A 123 9.56 -1.69 -4.87
C PHE A 123 8.79 -0.87 -3.84
N ALA A 124 7.46 -0.96 -3.87
CA ALA A 124 6.58 -0.24 -2.95
C ALA A 124 6.84 -0.63 -1.48
N GLU A 125 7.03 -1.93 -1.22
CA GLU A 125 7.42 -2.41 0.09
C GLU A 125 8.79 -1.87 0.49
N ALA A 126 9.82 -1.96 -0.37
CA ALA A 126 11.14 -1.46 -0.03
C ALA A 126 11.14 0.06 0.24
N TYR A 127 10.35 0.81 -0.51
CA TYR A 127 10.14 2.24 -0.30
C TYR A 127 9.41 2.50 1.03
N SER A 128 8.40 1.70 1.37
CA SER A 128 7.75 1.74 2.69
C SER A 128 8.73 1.46 3.82
N LYS A 129 9.54 0.39 3.71
CA LYS A 129 10.62 0.09 4.67
C LYS A 129 11.54 1.28 4.85
N TRP A 130 12.05 1.84 3.75
CA TRP A 130 13.01 2.94 3.78
C TRP A 130 12.49 4.14 4.56
N THR A 131 11.25 4.52 4.29
CA THR A 131 10.62 5.76 4.80
C THR A 131 9.93 5.59 6.16
N THR A 132 9.68 4.37 6.64
CA THR A 132 8.96 4.12 7.90
C THR A 132 9.77 3.44 9.01
N THR A 133 10.96 2.90 8.71
CA THR A 133 11.78 2.22 9.73
C THR A 133 12.34 3.24 10.72
N GLU A 134 11.97 3.10 11.99
CA GLU A 134 12.50 3.89 13.11
C GLU A 134 14.01 3.72 13.29
N ASP A 135 14.71 4.75 13.75
CA ASP A 135 16.17 4.76 13.91
C ASP A 135 16.70 3.57 14.74
N SER A 136 15.96 3.14 15.76
CA SER A 136 16.33 2.00 16.60
C SER A 136 16.28 0.66 15.87
N ALA A 137 15.47 0.55 14.82
CA ALA A 137 15.25 -0.65 14.03
C ALA A 137 16.06 -0.66 12.72
N LYS A 138 16.77 0.43 12.39
CA LYS A 138 17.61 0.53 11.18
C LYS A 138 18.78 -0.45 11.27
N ASN A 139 18.76 -1.43 10.38
CA ASN A 139 19.71 -2.52 10.32
C ASN A 139 20.42 -2.59 8.96
N LYS A 140 21.29 -3.58 8.76
CA LYS A 140 22.05 -3.73 7.51
C LYS A 140 21.15 -3.84 6.27
N SER A 141 20.02 -4.53 6.37
CA SER A 141 19.06 -4.61 5.27
C SER A 141 18.44 -3.25 4.93
N TRP A 142 18.08 -2.46 5.95
CA TRP A 142 17.63 -1.08 5.72
C TRP A 142 18.74 -0.21 5.13
N GLU A 143 19.99 -0.41 5.56
CA GLU A 143 21.15 0.35 5.05
C GLU A 143 21.33 0.18 3.53
N ILE A 144 21.23 -1.06 3.04
CA ILE A 144 21.28 -1.39 1.61
C ILE A 144 20.18 -0.65 0.85
N VAL A 145 18.94 -0.70 1.35
CA VAL A 145 17.78 -0.02 0.73
C VAL A 145 17.94 1.50 0.76
N ASN A 146 18.42 2.05 1.87
CA ASN A 146 18.69 3.48 2.02
C ASN A 146 19.72 3.97 0.99
N TYR A 147 20.78 3.18 0.77
CA TYR A 147 21.78 3.53 -0.23
C TYR A 147 21.19 3.56 -1.64
N TYR A 148 20.36 2.58 -2.00
CA TYR A 148 19.69 2.55 -3.28
C TYR A 148 18.86 3.83 -3.52
N PHE A 149 17.99 4.21 -2.58
CA PHE A 149 17.14 5.39 -2.76
C PHE A 149 17.92 6.70 -2.78
N LEU A 150 18.99 6.82 -1.99
CA LEU A 150 19.76 8.07 -1.93
C LEU A 150 20.78 8.21 -3.08
N ASN A 151 21.29 7.11 -3.65
CA ASN A 151 22.42 7.17 -4.58
C ASN A 151 22.12 6.55 -5.95
N ILE A 152 21.36 5.45 -6.00
CA ILE A 152 21.12 4.72 -7.26
C ILE A 152 19.86 5.21 -7.95
N TYR A 153 18.74 5.32 -7.23
CA TYR A 153 17.47 5.77 -7.80
C TYR A 153 17.60 7.11 -8.54
N PRO A 154 18.21 8.17 -7.96
CA PRO A 154 18.36 9.45 -8.65
C PRO A 154 19.26 9.32 -9.88
N VAL A 155 20.34 8.51 -9.80
CA VAL A 155 21.23 8.27 -10.95
C VAL A 155 20.47 7.58 -12.07
N LEU A 156 19.69 6.55 -11.78
CA LEU A 156 18.88 5.86 -12.78
C LEU A 156 17.90 6.83 -13.43
N LYS A 157 17.09 7.55 -12.65
CA LYS A 157 16.12 8.53 -13.17
C LYS A 157 16.76 9.58 -14.10
N ASN A 158 17.98 10.02 -13.80
CA ASN A 158 18.70 11.02 -14.59
C ASN A 158 19.50 10.44 -15.77
N ASN A 159 19.52 9.10 -15.96
CA ASN A 159 20.25 8.44 -17.05
C ASN A 159 19.37 7.51 -17.90
N THR A 160 18.14 7.21 -17.48
CA THR A 160 17.16 6.43 -18.23
C THR A 160 16.02 7.34 -18.72
N ASN A 161 15.38 6.97 -19.83
CA ASN A 161 14.26 7.72 -20.39
C ASN A 161 13.07 6.81 -20.68
N GLY A 162 12.21 6.61 -19.68
CA GLY A 162 11.00 5.79 -19.81
C GLY A 162 11.25 4.30 -19.67
N LEU A 163 11.24 3.58 -20.80
CA LEU A 163 11.28 2.12 -20.86
C LEU A 163 12.49 1.53 -20.11
N PHE A 164 12.31 0.33 -19.59
CA PHE A 164 13.36 -0.43 -18.94
C PHE A 164 14.57 -0.64 -19.87
N ASP A 165 15.74 -0.15 -19.44
CA ASP A 165 17.02 -0.35 -20.11
C ASP A 165 17.98 -1.14 -19.21
N TRP A 166 18.04 -2.46 -19.47
CA TRP A 166 18.91 -3.38 -18.72
C TRP A 166 20.39 -3.03 -18.82
N ILE A 167 20.85 -2.55 -19.99
CA ILE A 167 22.27 -2.24 -20.21
C ILE A 167 22.66 -1.04 -19.37
N THR A 168 21.84 0.02 -19.40
CA THR A 168 22.06 1.21 -18.57
C THR A 168 21.99 0.87 -17.09
N LEU A 169 20.97 0.13 -16.64
CA LEU A 169 20.87 -0.30 -15.25
C LEU A 169 22.14 -1.02 -14.79
N LYS A 170 22.56 -2.07 -15.52
CA LYS A 170 23.75 -2.85 -15.17
C LYS A 170 24.99 -1.98 -15.08
N SER A 171 25.21 -1.15 -16.12
CA SER A 171 26.34 -0.24 -16.19
C SER A 171 26.39 0.71 -14.99
N LYS A 172 25.27 1.31 -14.59
CA LYS A 172 25.24 2.26 -13.46
C LYS A 172 25.50 1.59 -12.12
N VAL A 173 24.88 0.44 -11.87
CA VAL A 173 25.10 -0.32 -10.62
C VAL A 173 26.54 -0.84 -10.52
N GLU A 174 27.11 -1.35 -11.62
CA GLU A 174 28.49 -1.86 -11.62
C GLU A 174 29.55 -0.75 -11.57
N LEU A 175 29.24 0.44 -12.09
CA LEU A 175 30.10 1.61 -11.91
C LEU A 175 30.07 2.10 -10.47
N ASP A 176 28.90 2.11 -9.83
CA ASP A 176 28.74 2.50 -8.42
C ASP A 176 29.57 1.61 -7.48
N LEU A 177 29.59 0.29 -7.72
CA LEU A 177 30.43 -0.67 -6.97
C LEU A 177 31.93 -0.38 -7.00
N LYS A 178 32.42 0.48 -7.91
CA LYS A 178 33.82 0.92 -7.93
C LYS A 178 34.11 2.06 -6.96
N ASP A 179 33.08 2.71 -6.41
CA ASP A 179 33.20 3.70 -5.34
C ASP A 179 33.48 3.00 -4.00
N ASN A 180 34.42 3.54 -3.20
CA ASN A 180 34.79 2.97 -1.92
C ASN A 180 33.62 2.90 -0.92
N ASN A 181 32.67 3.82 -0.96
CA ASN A 181 31.52 3.80 -0.07
C ASN A 181 30.54 2.68 -0.44
N SER A 182 30.31 2.49 -1.75
CA SER A 182 29.45 1.43 -2.29
C SER A 182 30.07 0.05 -2.10
N ASN A 183 31.36 -0.11 -2.42
CA ASN A 183 32.08 -1.38 -2.30
C ASN A 183 32.19 -1.91 -0.86
N ASN A 184 32.06 -1.04 0.14
CA ASN A 184 32.03 -1.45 1.55
C ASN A 184 30.61 -1.80 2.05
N LEU A 185 29.58 -1.54 1.24
CA LEU A 185 28.19 -1.84 1.53
C LEU A 185 27.81 -3.23 0.98
N ILE A 186 28.50 -4.27 1.45
CA ILE A 186 28.18 -5.66 1.10
C ILE A 186 27.36 -6.30 2.21
N TYR A 187 26.24 -6.91 1.85
CA TYR A 187 25.44 -7.76 2.72
C TYR A 187 26.01 -9.18 2.74
N LYS A 188 26.32 -9.69 3.93
CA LYS A 188 27.01 -10.98 4.12
C LYS A 188 26.04 -12.11 4.41
N THR A 189 25.99 -13.08 3.51
CA THR A 189 25.17 -14.30 3.58
C THR A 189 25.94 -15.50 4.13
N ASN A 190 27.29 -15.41 4.16
CA ASN A 190 28.18 -16.47 4.63
C ASN A 190 28.53 -16.41 6.14
N LEU A 191 27.76 -15.64 6.92
CA LEU A 191 27.98 -15.53 8.36
C LEU A 191 27.62 -16.85 9.06
N ASN A 192 28.58 -17.43 9.77
CA ASN A 192 28.37 -18.67 10.54
C ASN A 192 27.66 -18.44 11.87
N SER A 193 27.77 -17.23 12.41
CA SER A 193 27.08 -16.76 13.61
C SER A 193 26.59 -15.35 13.39
N SER A 194 25.50 -15.01 14.07
CA SER A 194 25.02 -13.66 14.13
C SER A 194 25.87 -12.90 15.16
N ASP A 195 26.79 -12.04 14.72
CA ASP A 195 27.54 -11.12 15.59
C ASP A 195 26.62 -9.96 16.05
N THR A 196 25.48 -10.31 16.66
CA THR A 196 24.32 -9.43 16.78
C THR A 196 24.54 -8.26 17.72
N ASN A 197 24.25 -7.07 17.22
CA ASN A 197 23.99 -5.90 18.06
C ASN A 197 22.49 -5.57 18.15
N MET A 198 21.63 -6.41 17.56
CA MET A 198 20.18 -6.24 17.57
C MET A 198 19.45 -7.52 17.99
N ASN A 199 18.45 -7.37 18.85
CA ASN A 199 17.51 -8.41 19.23
C ASN A 199 16.19 -8.32 18.44
N ALA A 200 15.34 -9.35 18.52
CA ALA A 200 14.06 -9.37 17.81
C ALA A 200 13.16 -8.17 18.14
N ASN A 201 13.15 -7.71 19.40
CA ASN A 201 12.35 -6.56 19.82
C ASN A 201 12.87 -5.25 19.21
N ASP A 202 14.19 -5.12 19.00
CA ASP A 202 14.75 -3.95 18.29
C ASP A 202 14.21 -3.85 16.86
N LEU A 203 13.81 -4.98 16.26
CA LEU A 203 13.21 -5.08 14.94
C LEU A 203 11.67 -5.08 14.98
N GLY A 204 11.04 -4.93 16.14
CA GLY A 204 9.58 -4.91 16.30
C GLY A 204 8.91 -6.29 16.37
N TYR A 205 9.68 -7.38 16.47
CA TYR A 205 9.18 -8.75 16.64
C TYR A 205 9.31 -9.21 18.10
N ASN A 206 8.53 -10.20 18.51
CA ASN A 206 8.66 -10.76 19.85
C ASN A 206 9.80 -11.79 19.92
N ASN A 207 10.08 -12.48 18.81
CA ASN A 207 11.11 -13.51 18.75
C ASN A 207 11.72 -13.64 17.34
N TYR A 208 12.95 -14.13 17.24
CA TYR A 208 13.63 -14.37 15.95
C TYR A 208 12.87 -15.38 15.08
N THR A 209 12.11 -16.30 15.68
CA THR A 209 11.30 -17.29 14.97
C THR A 209 10.12 -16.70 14.20
N GLU A 210 9.88 -15.38 14.30
CA GLU A 210 8.84 -14.67 13.56
C GLU A 210 9.43 -13.95 12.32
N ILE A 211 10.76 -13.86 12.19
CA ILE A 211 11.43 -12.97 11.23
C ILE A 211 11.86 -13.73 9.99
N GLY A 212 11.19 -13.51 8.85
CA GLY A 212 11.62 -14.00 7.54
C GLY A 212 12.17 -15.45 7.53
N TYR A 213 13.42 -15.63 7.10
CA TYR A 213 14.13 -16.91 7.08
C TYR A 213 14.56 -17.43 8.46
N LEU A 214 14.65 -16.58 9.48
CA LEU A 214 14.94 -17.00 10.86
C LEU A 214 13.79 -17.83 11.46
N ALA A 215 12.59 -17.76 10.87
CA ALA A 215 11.42 -18.57 11.20
C ALA A 215 11.55 -20.04 10.73
N THR A 216 12.50 -20.79 11.28
CA THR A 216 12.79 -22.18 10.85
C THR A 216 11.67 -23.19 11.18
N THR A 217 10.81 -22.88 12.15
CA THR A 217 9.66 -23.72 12.54
C THR A 217 8.43 -23.48 11.66
N ASN A 218 8.16 -22.22 11.29
CA ASN A 218 7.11 -21.83 10.36
C ASN A 218 7.72 -21.43 9.00
N LYS A 219 8.00 -22.46 8.20
CA LYS A 219 8.73 -22.36 6.92
C LYS A 219 7.95 -21.66 5.80
N LEU A 220 6.78 -21.07 6.08
CA LEU A 220 5.91 -20.47 5.07
C LEU A 220 6.63 -19.37 4.28
N TYR A 221 7.28 -18.46 4.99
CA TYR A 221 7.98 -17.34 4.39
C TYR A 221 9.14 -17.82 3.51
N SER A 222 10.04 -18.63 4.08
CA SER A 222 11.20 -19.18 3.36
C SER A 222 10.78 -20.00 2.14
N SER A 223 9.67 -20.74 2.21
CA SER A 223 9.17 -21.52 1.08
C SER A 223 8.68 -20.63 -0.06
N ASN A 224 7.84 -19.63 0.24
CA ASN A 224 7.38 -18.64 -0.75
C ASN A 224 8.56 -17.95 -1.44
N SER A 225 9.56 -17.60 -0.65
CA SER A 225 10.74 -16.92 -1.12
C SER A 225 11.62 -17.76 -2.05
N VAL A 226 11.84 -19.05 -1.76
CA VAL A 226 12.56 -19.95 -2.68
C VAL A 226 11.74 -20.21 -3.96
N ILE A 227 10.41 -20.27 -3.86
CA ILE A 227 9.53 -20.34 -5.04
C ILE A 227 9.70 -19.08 -5.90
N PHE A 228 9.67 -17.90 -5.30
CA PHE A 228 9.86 -16.62 -5.98
C PHE A 228 11.23 -16.54 -6.67
N ALA A 229 12.31 -16.99 -6.01
CA ALA A 229 13.64 -17.06 -6.61
C ALA A 229 13.68 -17.98 -7.84
N THR A 230 13.00 -19.13 -7.74
CA THR A 230 12.87 -20.08 -8.84
C THR A 230 12.11 -19.45 -10.01
N GLU A 231 10.99 -18.79 -9.75
CA GLU A 231 10.19 -18.12 -10.78
C GLU A 231 10.94 -16.95 -11.42
N SER A 232 11.63 -16.14 -10.63
CA SER A 232 12.50 -15.06 -11.14
C SER A 232 13.54 -15.60 -12.13
N ALA A 233 14.14 -16.75 -11.85
CA ALA A 233 15.10 -17.40 -12.74
C ALA A 233 14.50 -17.86 -14.08
N PHE A 234 13.25 -18.35 -14.06
CA PHE A 234 12.50 -18.76 -15.26
C PHE A 234 11.99 -17.58 -16.09
N PHE A 235 11.50 -16.53 -15.42
CA PHE A 235 10.91 -15.39 -16.08
C PHE A 235 11.92 -14.31 -16.48
N GLN A 236 13.18 -14.41 -16.03
CA GLN A 236 14.33 -13.61 -16.49
C GLN A 236 14.08 -12.10 -16.54
N GLY A 237 13.39 -11.56 -15.53
CA GLY A 237 13.09 -10.12 -15.45
C GLY A 237 11.86 -9.68 -16.24
N ASN A 238 10.99 -10.61 -16.63
CA ASN A 238 9.67 -10.25 -17.15
C ASN A 238 8.90 -9.42 -16.11
N LEU A 239 8.65 -8.15 -16.44
CA LEU A 239 7.98 -7.18 -15.56
C LEU A 239 6.50 -7.50 -15.33
N GLY A 240 5.90 -8.37 -16.15
CA GLY A 240 4.57 -8.94 -15.95
C GLY A 240 4.54 -10.14 -14.99
N LEU A 241 5.64 -10.48 -14.33
CA LEU A 241 5.69 -11.53 -13.30
C LEU A 241 4.67 -11.22 -12.19
N ASN A 242 3.72 -12.12 -12.00
CA ASN A 242 2.77 -12.08 -10.90
C ASN A 242 2.80 -13.43 -10.16
N HIS A 243 3.35 -13.40 -8.96
CA HIS A 243 3.47 -14.53 -8.05
C HIS A 243 2.35 -14.45 -7.01
N ASN A 244 1.60 -15.54 -6.87
CA ASN A 244 0.63 -15.65 -5.78
C ASN A 244 1.28 -16.33 -4.58
N SER A 245 1.40 -15.60 -3.47
CA SER A 245 1.93 -16.17 -2.23
C SER A 245 1.09 -17.38 -1.80
N VAL A 246 1.78 -18.45 -1.47
CA VAL A 246 1.22 -19.68 -0.96
C VAL A 246 0.93 -19.48 0.53
N ASN A 247 -0.33 -19.60 0.92
CA ASN A 247 -0.78 -19.42 2.32
C ASN A 247 -0.67 -20.71 3.16
N ASN A 248 -0.13 -21.79 2.61
CA ASN A 248 -0.04 -23.11 3.26
C ASN A 248 1.37 -23.71 3.11
N PRO A 249 2.10 -24.01 4.20
CA PRO A 249 3.45 -24.56 4.15
C PRO A 249 3.55 -25.92 3.42
N ILE A 250 2.52 -26.76 3.53
CA ILE A 250 2.47 -28.08 2.88
C ILE A 250 2.40 -27.88 1.36
N LEU A 251 1.54 -26.97 0.90
CA LEU A 251 1.43 -26.64 -0.52
C LEU A 251 2.73 -25.99 -1.03
N GLY A 252 3.36 -25.12 -0.23
CA GLY A 252 4.64 -24.51 -0.59
C GLY A 252 5.73 -25.57 -0.80
N ASN A 253 5.86 -26.50 0.14
CA ASN A 253 6.78 -27.63 0.02
C ASN A 253 6.47 -28.51 -1.18
N TYR A 254 5.18 -28.80 -1.44
CA TYR A 254 4.76 -29.56 -2.62
C TYR A 254 5.16 -28.86 -3.93
N LEU A 255 4.93 -27.54 -4.03
CA LEU A 255 5.31 -26.76 -5.21
C LEU A 255 6.83 -26.74 -5.40
N LEU A 256 7.59 -26.61 -4.31
CA LEU A 256 9.05 -26.72 -4.36
C LEU A 256 9.49 -28.11 -4.81
N GLN A 257 8.92 -29.18 -4.26
CA GLN A 257 9.17 -30.55 -4.72
C GLN A 257 8.86 -30.75 -6.21
N SER A 258 7.83 -30.08 -6.74
CA SER A 258 7.52 -30.15 -8.16
C SER A 258 8.53 -29.39 -9.04
N LYS A 259 9.20 -28.37 -8.49
CA LYS A 259 10.19 -27.55 -9.20
C LYS A 259 11.61 -28.13 -9.13
N PHE A 260 11.91 -28.96 -8.13
CA PHE A 260 13.22 -29.59 -7.91
C PHE A 260 13.15 -31.13 -8.04
N GLN A 261 13.94 -31.76 -8.91
CA GLN A 261 13.96 -33.23 -9.05
C GLN A 261 14.73 -33.96 -7.93
N ASN A 262 14.47 -35.27 -7.78
CA ASN A 262 15.03 -36.22 -6.79
C ASN A 262 14.62 -35.96 -5.32
N GLY A 263 13.32 -35.99 -5.02
CA GLY A 263 12.84 -36.10 -3.64
C GLY A 263 13.36 -34.97 -2.75
N PHE A 264 13.00 -33.73 -3.13
CA PHE A 264 13.32 -32.50 -2.40
C PHE A 264 12.61 -32.48 -1.03
N ASN A 265 13.06 -33.34 -0.12
CA ASN A 265 12.50 -33.44 1.23
C ASN A 265 13.18 -32.47 2.20
N ASP A 266 14.41 -32.02 1.91
CA ASP A 266 15.19 -31.23 2.86
C ASP A 266 15.85 -30.03 2.18
N ILE A 267 15.08 -28.96 1.91
CA ILE A 267 15.70 -27.62 1.99
C ILE A 267 16.23 -27.50 3.41
N ASP A 268 17.52 -27.23 3.51
CA ASP A 268 18.16 -26.92 4.76
C ASP A 268 17.78 -25.51 5.21
N TYR A 269 16.56 -25.36 5.72
CA TYR A 269 16.03 -24.07 6.18
C TYR A 269 16.84 -23.53 7.37
N GLU A 270 17.52 -24.39 8.13
CA GLU A 270 18.43 -23.95 9.18
C GLU A 270 19.63 -23.23 8.59
N ASN A 271 20.25 -23.77 7.54
CA ASN A 271 21.34 -23.09 6.84
C ASN A 271 20.88 -21.88 6.02
N ILE A 272 19.68 -21.91 5.41
CA ILE A 272 19.10 -20.72 4.76
C ILE A 272 18.84 -19.60 5.77
N SER A 273 18.46 -19.92 7.01
CA SER A 273 18.22 -18.90 8.05
C SER A 273 19.46 -18.03 8.30
N LYS A 274 20.66 -18.59 8.12
CA LYS A 274 21.94 -17.89 8.29
C LYS A 274 22.12 -16.76 7.28
N PHE A 275 21.43 -16.80 6.14
CA PHE A 275 21.47 -15.72 5.17
C PHE A 275 20.95 -14.41 5.76
N MET A 276 20.15 -14.44 6.82
CA MET A 276 19.62 -13.23 7.49
C MET A 276 20.47 -12.73 8.66
N TYR A 277 21.60 -13.36 8.96
CA TYR A 277 22.39 -12.97 10.14
C TYR A 277 22.93 -11.55 10.06
N ASP A 278 23.21 -11.04 8.86
CA ASP A 278 23.67 -9.65 8.71
C ASP A 278 22.54 -8.64 8.90
N THR A 279 21.27 -9.03 8.70
CA THR A 279 20.09 -8.22 9.07
C THR A 279 20.04 -7.92 10.58
N LEU A 280 20.73 -8.71 11.40
CA LEU A 280 20.79 -8.51 12.85
C LEU A 280 21.91 -7.55 13.29
N ASN A 281 22.60 -6.94 12.34
CA ASN A 281 23.57 -5.88 12.56
C ASN A 281 22.92 -4.50 12.34
N LYS A 282 23.24 -3.55 13.24
CA LYS A 282 22.79 -2.16 13.11
C LYS A 282 23.33 -1.54 11.83
N ALA A 283 22.52 -0.68 11.20
CA ALA A 283 23.00 0.18 10.12
C ALA A 283 24.14 1.08 10.63
N SER A 284 25.04 1.50 9.74
CA SER A 284 26.09 2.44 10.14
C SER A 284 25.49 3.79 10.54
N ALA A 285 26.18 4.48 11.47
CA ALA A 285 25.77 5.81 11.91
C ALA A 285 25.72 6.80 10.75
N SER A 286 26.68 6.73 9.81
CA SER A 286 26.72 7.62 8.65
C SER A 286 25.52 7.43 7.71
N SER A 287 25.03 6.21 7.53
CA SER A 287 23.82 5.94 6.75
C SER A 287 22.57 6.51 7.40
N ILE A 288 22.44 6.39 8.74
CA ILE A 288 21.34 6.97 9.50
C ILE A 288 21.39 8.50 9.46
N GLU A 289 22.57 9.10 9.63
CA GLU A 289 22.79 10.55 9.54
C GLU A 289 22.41 11.11 8.17
N LYS A 290 22.81 10.45 7.07
CA LYS A 290 22.42 10.84 5.70
C LYS A 290 20.91 10.83 5.49
N PHE A 291 20.22 9.81 6.01
CA PHE A 291 18.77 9.76 5.94
C PHE A 291 18.12 10.88 6.77
N ASN A 292 18.60 11.08 8.00
CA ASN A 292 18.08 12.12 8.89
C ASN A 292 18.37 13.53 8.37
N PHE A 293 19.42 13.72 7.57
CA PHE A 293 19.67 14.97 6.85
C PHE A 293 18.54 15.31 5.87
N VAL A 294 17.97 14.33 5.15
CA VAL A 294 16.83 14.59 4.25
C VAL A 294 15.61 15.11 5.02
N LYS A 295 15.33 14.51 6.18
CA LYS A 295 14.21 14.89 7.06
C LYS A 295 14.41 16.23 7.77
N GLY A 296 15.63 16.48 8.26
CA GLY A 296 15.97 17.55 9.20
C GLY A 296 16.74 18.73 8.62
N SER A 297 17.20 18.67 7.37
CA SER A 297 17.95 19.77 6.76
C SER A 297 17.07 20.99 6.49
N ASN A 298 17.70 22.16 6.44
CA ASN A 298 17.06 23.39 5.97
C ASN A 298 16.73 23.37 4.47
N ASP A 299 17.30 22.40 3.74
CA ASP A 299 17.19 22.24 2.29
C ASP A 299 16.00 21.34 1.89
N ARG A 300 15.23 20.83 2.87
CA ARG A 300 14.01 20.07 2.60
C ARG A 300 12.98 20.93 1.85
N MET A 301 12.20 20.31 0.97
CA MET A 301 11.22 20.98 0.11
C MET A 301 10.15 21.72 0.93
N PHE A 302 9.66 21.10 2.01
CA PHE A 302 8.62 21.66 2.85
C PHE A 302 9.05 21.67 4.32
N LYS A 303 8.89 22.83 4.97
CA LYS A 303 9.22 23.00 6.40
C LYS A 303 8.05 22.66 7.32
N SER A 304 6.84 22.64 6.80
CA SER A 304 5.64 22.32 7.57
C SER A 304 4.59 21.62 6.71
N PHE A 305 3.67 20.92 7.38
CA PHE A 305 2.54 20.28 6.71
C PHE A 305 1.65 21.31 6.00
N ASP A 306 1.40 22.47 6.61
CA ASP A 306 0.58 23.53 6.01
C ASP A 306 1.21 24.10 4.73
N GLU A 307 2.54 24.26 4.69
CA GLU A 307 3.26 24.69 3.48
C GLU A 307 3.15 23.67 2.34
N MET A 308 3.30 22.39 2.67
CA MET A 308 3.14 21.29 1.71
C MET A 308 1.71 21.19 1.18
N ASP A 309 0.70 21.31 2.05
CA ASP A 309 -0.71 21.30 1.68
C ASP A 309 -1.04 22.44 0.70
N GLU A 310 -0.63 23.67 1.02
CA GLU A 310 -0.87 24.83 0.15
C GLU A 310 -0.12 24.72 -1.20
N PHE A 311 1.08 24.14 -1.22
CA PHE A 311 1.80 23.84 -2.46
C PHE A 311 0.99 22.90 -3.36
N PHE A 312 0.49 21.80 -2.81
CA PHE A 312 -0.29 20.83 -3.60
C PHE A 312 -1.66 21.35 -3.99
N LYS A 313 -2.36 22.09 -3.11
CA LYS A 313 -3.64 22.75 -3.45
C LYS A 313 -3.48 23.74 -4.59
N THR A 314 -2.38 24.50 -4.59
CA THR A 314 -2.07 25.45 -5.67
C THR A 314 -1.73 24.73 -6.96
N ASN A 315 -0.85 23.73 -6.91
CA ASN A 315 -0.41 23.02 -8.12
C ASN A 315 -1.55 22.21 -8.76
N THR A 316 -2.38 21.57 -7.94
CA THR A 316 -3.48 20.71 -8.41
C THR A 316 -4.82 21.44 -8.47
N LYS A 317 -4.79 22.78 -8.57
CA LYS A 317 -5.99 23.61 -8.67
C LYS A 317 -6.85 23.18 -9.87
N SER A 318 -8.14 22.99 -9.62
CA SER A 318 -9.12 22.54 -10.60
C SER A 318 -10.31 23.50 -10.63
N SER A 319 -10.76 23.87 -11.82
CA SER A 319 -12.02 24.61 -12.02
C SER A 319 -13.24 23.69 -12.05
N VAL A 320 -13.03 22.37 -12.10
CA VAL A 320 -14.09 21.35 -12.18
C VAL A 320 -14.35 20.73 -10.81
N THR A 321 -13.29 20.47 -10.04
CA THR A 321 -13.37 19.82 -8.72
C THR A 321 -13.94 20.79 -7.68
N LYS A 322 -14.99 20.39 -6.96
CA LYS A 322 -15.72 21.20 -5.97
C LYS A 322 -14.84 21.74 -4.84
N SER A 323 -13.85 20.96 -4.38
CA SER A 323 -12.86 21.39 -3.38
C SER A 323 -11.89 22.47 -3.91
N GLY A 324 -11.93 22.78 -5.21
CA GLY A 324 -11.04 23.71 -5.90
C GLY A 324 -9.66 23.14 -6.24
N SER A 325 -9.34 21.92 -5.81
CA SER A 325 -8.08 21.24 -6.10
C SER A 325 -8.20 19.73 -5.98
N ASN A 326 -7.36 18.98 -6.70
CA ASN A 326 -7.35 17.51 -6.62
C ASN A 326 -6.57 16.96 -5.41
N ILE A 327 -5.72 17.77 -4.77
CA ILE A 327 -5.01 17.44 -3.53
C ILE A 327 -5.26 18.55 -2.50
N PHE A 328 -5.95 18.20 -1.41
CA PHE A 328 -6.39 19.09 -0.31
C PHE A 328 -6.26 18.31 1.02
N LEU A 329 -5.01 18.08 1.42
CA LEU A 329 -4.66 17.12 2.46
C LEU A 329 -5.16 17.57 3.83
N LYS A 330 -5.09 18.87 4.13
CA LYS A 330 -5.51 19.40 5.43
C LYS A 330 -6.99 19.15 5.68
N GLU A 331 -7.85 19.54 4.74
CA GLU A 331 -9.29 19.37 4.86
C GLU A 331 -9.69 17.88 4.87
N ALA A 332 -9.03 17.05 4.06
CA ALA A 332 -9.27 15.60 4.04
C ALA A 332 -8.87 14.93 5.37
N ILE A 333 -7.69 15.26 5.92
CA ILE A 333 -7.21 14.70 7.19
C ILE A 333 -8.05 15.20 8.36
N ASP A 334 -8.44 16.48 8.38
CA ASP A 334 -9.28 17.02 9.45
C ASP A 334 -10.67 16.35 9.43
N ALA A 335 -11.24 16.11 8.25
CA ALA A 335 -12.49 15.36 8.11
C ALA A 335 -12.35 13.90 8.56
N MET A 336 -11.27 13.21 8.15
CA MET A 336 -11.00 11.83 8.57
C MET A 336 -10.75 11.72 10.08
N SER A 337 -9.98 12.65 10.65
CA SER A 337 -9.71 12.76 12.08
C SER A 337 -11.00 12.94 12.88
N ASN A 338 -11.92 13.77 12.39
CA ASN A 338 -13.23 13.95 13.03
C ASN A 338 -14.09 12.69 12.91
N TYR A 339 -14.10 12.04 11.74
CA TYR A 339 -14.86 10.83 11.50
C TYR A 339 -14.45 9.67 12.43
N TYR A 340 -13.14 9.42 12.54
CA TYR A 340 -12.60 8.36 13.40
C TYR A 340 -12.31 8.80 14.84
N SER A 341 -12.68 10.03 15.22
CA SER A 341 -12.43 10.59 16.55
C SER A 341 -10.97 10.50 16.99
N TRP A 342 -10.04 10.80 16.08
CA TRP A 342 -8.60 10.79 16.38
C TRP A 342 -8.24 11.86 17.40
N SER A 343 -7.29 11.54 18.27
CA SER A 343 -6.66 12.54 19.13
C SER A 343 -5.80 13.49 18.31
N SER A 344 -5.59 14.72 18.81
CA SER A 344 -4.67 15.67 18.17
C SER A 344 -3.26 15.13 18.00
N ILE A 345 -2.81 14.25 18.90
CA ILE A 345 -1.52 13.56 18.81
C ILE A 345 -1.49 12.67 17.57
N LYS A 346 -2.50 11.81 17.37
CA LYS A 346 -2.58 10.92 16.20
C LYS A 346 -2.67 11.72 14.90
N THR A 347 -3.50 12.76 14.86
CA THR A 347 -3.63 13.65 13.71
C THR A 347 -2.30 14.30 13.35
N ASN A 348 -1.55 14.79 14.34
CA ASN A 348 -0.23 15.38 14.13
C ASN A 348 0.81 14.35 13.69
N LEU A 349 0.77 13.13 14.23
CA LEU A 349 1.64 12.03 13.79
C LEU A 349 1.41 11.71 12.30
N PHE A 350 0.15 11.62 11.88
CA PHE A 350 -0.19 11.35 10.48
C PHE A 350 0.24 12.51 9.55
N LYS A 351 -0.01 13.76 9.95
CA LYS A 351 0.45 14.95 9.21
C LYS A 351 1.97 14.97 9.07
N ASN A 352 2.71 14.66 10.13
CA ASN A 352 4.17 14.59 10.09
C ASN A 352 4.67 13.44 9.21
N GLN A 353 4.00 12.28 9.23
CA GLN A 353 4.34 11.15 8.36
C GLN A 353 4.21 11.53 6.88
N ILE A 354 3.13 12.20 6.48
CA ILE A 354 2.96 12.66 5.09
C ILE A 354 4.00 13.72 4.73
N LEU A 355 4.29 14.65 5.64
CA LEU A 355 5.32 15.67 5.43
C LEU A 355 6.71 15.06 5.20
N ASP A 356 7.11 14.13 6.06
CA ASP A 356 8.38 13.44 5.94
C ASP A 356 8.43 12.63 4.63
N LEU A 357 7.36 11.88 4.34
CA LEU A 357 7.22 11.10 3.11
C LEU A 357 7.43 11.95 1.85
N MET A 358 6.72 13.08 1.75
CA MET A 358 6.85 13.97 0.60
C MET A 358 8.26 14.57 0.49
N ASN A 359 8.87 14.97 1.60
CA ASN A 359 10.25 15.46 1.59
C ASN A 359 11.24 14.40 1.11
N PHE A 360 11.08 13.14 1.56
CA PHE A 360 11.89 12.02 1.05
C PHE A 360 11.69 11.81 -0.45
N THR A 361 10.43 11.81 -0.92
CA THR A 361 10.11 11.67 -2.33
C THR A 361 10.80 12.74 -3.16
N PHE A 362 10.53 14.03 -2.88
CA PHE A 362 11.11 15.14 -3.64
C PHE A 362 12.64 15.13 -3.63
N TYR A 363 13.25 14.69 -2.54
CA TYR A 363 14.71 14.55 -2.47
C TYR A 363 15.26 13.57 -3.51
N ILE A 364 14.65 12.38 -3.67
CA ILE A 364 15.14 11.34 -4.58
C ILE A 364 14.62 11.49 -6.01
N THR A 365 13.51 12.19 -6.21
CA THR A 365 12.88 12.37 -7.53
C THR A 365 13.32 13.65 -8.25
N ASN A 366 14.42 14.27 -7.84
CA ASN A 366 15.01 15.40 -8.55
C ASN A 366 15.48 14.98 -9.95
N TRP A 367 15.03 15.68 -11.00
CA TRP A 367 15.35 15.35 -12.39
C TRP A 367 16.31 16.38 -13.02
N TYR A 368 17.53 16.44 -12.49
CA TYR A 368 18.57 17.38 -12.89
C TYR A 368 18.95 17.32 -14.38
N SER A 369 18.77 16.19 -15.07
CA SER A 369 19.05 16.09 -16.51
C SER A 369 18.14 16.98 -17.36
N LEU A 370 17.02 17.47 -16.82
CA LEU A 370 16.13 18.43 -17.48
C LEU A 370 16.49 19.89 -17.20
N GLY A 371 17.41 20.12 -16.25
CA GLY A 371 17.91 21.44 -15.85
C GLY A 371 17.92 21.64 -14.33
N GLU A 372 18.77 22.56 -13.85
CA GLU A 372 18.96 22.84 -12.42
C GLU A 372 17.70 23.36 -11.70
N ASN A 373 16.70 23.85 -12.45
CA ASN A 373 15.43 24.37 -11.93
C ASN A 373 14.34 23.30 -11.75
N GLU A 374 14.56 22.07 -12.20
CA GLU A 374 13.54 21.00 -12.20
C GLU A 374 13.57 20.13 -10.92
N LYS A 375 13.78 20.78 -9.77
CA LYS A 375 13.92 20.13 -8.45
C LYS A 375 12.60 19.55 -7.90
N ASP A 376 11.48 19.93 -8.46
CA ASP A 376 10.16 19.48 -8.02
C ASP A 376 9.38 18.73 -9.11
N SER A 377 10.11 18.10 -10.04
CA SER A 377 9.55 17.38 -11.20
C SER A 377 8.43 16.40 -10.85
N PHE A 378 8.56 15.69 -9.72
CA PHE A 378 7.56 14.72 -9.26
C PHE A 378 6.15 15.31 -9.06
N LYS A 379 6.02 16.63 -8.82
CA LYS A 379 4.72 17.29 -8.60
C LYS A 379 3.75 17.14 -9.77
N TYR A 380 4.26 16.91 -10.98
CA TYR A 380 3.44 16.72 -12.18
C TYR A 380 3.02 15.25 -12.39
N ASN A 381 3.72 14.32 -11.75
CA ASN A 381 3.37 12.91 -11.80
C ASN A 381 2.21 12.58 -10.85
N LEU A 382 2.14 13.20 -9.68
CA LEU A 382 1.07 12.93 -8.71
C LEU A 382 -0.09 13.93 -8.86
N ILE A 383 -1.21 13.50 -9.44
CA ILE A 383 -2.34 14.39 -9.74
C ILE A 383 -3.45 14.42 -8.68
N ALA A 384 -3.57 13.38 -7.85
CA ALA A 384 -4.54 13.32 -6.75
C ALA A 384 -4.11 12.37 -5.62
N ILE A 385 -4.49 12.71 -4.40
CA ILE A 385 -4.49 11.84 -3.22
C ILE A 385 -5.88 11.91 -2.61
N ILE A 386 -6.54 10.76 -2.52
CA ILE A 386 -7.93 10.65 -2.09
C ILE A 386 -8.00 9.78 -0.84
N PHE A 387 -8.65 10.29 0.20
CA PHE A 387 -8.96 9.52 1.41
C PHE A 387 -10.46 9.25 1.46
N SER A 388 -10.85 7.98 1.57
CA SER A 388 -12.25 7.56 1.55
C SER A 388 -12.69 6.95 2.89
N PRO A 389 -13.92 7.22 3.37
CA PRO A 389 -14.53 6.46 4.46
C PRO A 389 -15.10 5.10 4.00
N ASP A 390 -15.07 4.79 2.71
CA ASP A 390 -15.72 3.59 2.18
C ASP A 390 -14.99 2.32 2.64
N ASP A 391 -15.74 1.29 3.03
CA ASP A 391 -15.18 -0.01 3.43
C ASP A 391 -14.46 -0.71 2.26
N ASP A 392 -15.05 -0.61 1.06
CA ASP A 392 -14.48 -1.08 -0.20
C ASP A 392 -14.18 0.13 -1.10
N ILE A 393 -12.90 0.47 -1.26
CA ILE A 393 -12.50 1.51 -2.22
C ILE A 393 -12.56 0.97 -3.64
N VAL A 394 -13.53 1.41 -4.43
CA VAL A 394 -13.69 0.97 -5.82
C VAL A 394 -12.72 1.71 -6.74
N ASP A 395 -12.00 0.97 -7.57
CA ASP A 395 -11.35 1.52 -8.76
C ASP A 395 -12.35 1.65 -9.91
N GLY A 396 -11.95 2.28 -11.02
CA GLY A 396 -12.78 2.36 -12.23
C GLY A 396 -13.18 1.01 -12.84
N SER A 397 -12.66 -0.12 -12.32
CA SER A 397 -13.04 -1.48 -12.71
C SER A 397 -14.09 -2.12 -11.77
N GLY A 398 -14.34 -1.52 -10.60
CA GLY A 398 -15.31 -1.98 -9.61
C GLY A 398 -14.89 -3.23 -8.82
N ASN A 399 -13.61 -3.60 -8.81
CA ASN A 399 -13.15 -4.91 -8.32
C ASN A 399 -12.31 -4.87 -7.03
N ASN A 400 -11.99 -3.70 -6.50
CA ASN A 400 -11.17 -3.57 -5.30
C ASN A 400 -12.01 -3.72 -4.03
N LYS A 401 -12.13 -4.96 -3.53
CA LYS A 401 -12.77 -5.26 -2.24
C LYS A 401 -11.72 -5.56 -1.17
N GLY A 402 -11.90 -4.98 0.01
CA GLY A 402 -11.04 -5.23 1.18
C GLY A 402 -9.58 -4.77 1.04
N VAL A 403 -9.28 -3.86 0.12
CA VAL A 403 -7.93 -3.27 -0.02
C VAL A 403 -7.80 -1.99 0.82
N MET A 404 -6.61 -1.77 1.38
CA MET A 404 -6.32 -0.60 2.24
C MET A 404 -5.96 0.66 1.43
N GLY A 405 -5.52 0.47 0.18
CA GLY A 405 -5.15 1.54 -0.74
C GLY A 405 -5.00 0.98 -2.16
N TYR A 406 -4.94 1.88 -3.14
CA TYR A 406 -4.41 1.58 -4.46
C TYR A 406 -3.82 2.83 -5.11
N THR A 407 -2.78 2.63 -5.91
CA THR A 407 -2.25 3.62 -6.85
C THR A 407 -2.61 3.23 -8.28
N SER A 408 -3.27 4.15 -8.98
CA SER A 408 -3.60 4.00 -10.40
C SER A 408 -2.75 4.96 -11.23
N MET A 409 -2.36 4.52 -12.42
CA MET A 409 -1.43 5.22 -13.30
C MET A 409 -2.04 5.36 -14.69
N ALA A 410 -1.76 6.49 -15.33
CA ALA A 410 -2.12 6.73 -16.72
C ALA A 410 -0.85 6.91 -17.55
N GLY A 411 -0.90 6.48 -18.80
CA GLY A 411 0.23 6.57 -19.73
C GLY A 411 -0.18 6.19 -21.14
N GLN A 412 0.75 6.33 -22.08
CA GLN A 412 0.57 5.85 -23.45
C GLN A 412 1.65 4.83 -23.77
N VAL A 413 1.24 3.62 -24.10
CA VAL A 413 2.15 2.52 -24.45
C VAL A 413 2.08 2.19 -25.95
N ASN A 414 0.90 2.36 -26.56
CA ASN A 414 0.64 2.06 -27.96
C ASN A 414 0.36 3.34 -28.76
N ASN A 415 1.41 4.00 -29.25
CA ASN A 415 1.24 5.03 -30.29
C ASN A 415 2.45 5.07 -31.24
N SER A 416 2.16 5.25 -32.53
CA SER A 416 3.16 5.51 -33.57
C SER A 416 3.53 6.98 -33.66
N PHE A 417 2.76 7.87 -33.02
CA PHE A 417 2.86 9.33 -33.21
C PHE A 417 2.86 10.16 -31.91
N GLY A 418 3.16 9.55 -30.75
CA GLY A 418 3.23 10.25 -29.46
C GLY A 418 4.29 9.66 -28.55
N PRO A 419 4.69 10.38 -27.47
CA PRO A 419 5.64 9.86 -26.51
C PRO A 419 5.08 8.59 -25.87
N ARG A 420 5.95 7.64 -25.51
CA ARG A 420 5.58 6.42 -24.79
C ARG A 420 6.07 6.49 -23.35
N GLY A 421 5.26 5.99 -22.42
CA GLY A 421 5.56 6.00 -20.99
C GLY A 421 4.37 6.30 -20.08
N ILE A 422 4.69 6.38 -18.79
CA ILE A 422 3.77 6.78 -17.75
C ILE A 422 3.72 8.31 -17.71
N ALA A 423 2.50 8.84 -17.62
CA ALA A 423 2.22 10.27 -17.60
C ALA A 423 2.01 10.78 -16.17
N TYR A 424 1.17 10.10 -15.40
CA TYR A 424 0.83 10.49 -14.03
C TYR A 424 0.21 9.34 -13.26
N SER A 425 0.05 9.54 -11.96
CA SER A 425 -0.55 8.64 -11.00
C SER A 425 -1.52 9.39 -10.08
N HIS A 426 -2.49 8.64 -9.55
CA HIS A 426 -3.31 9.06 -8.43
C HIS A 426 -3.41 7.93 -7.41
N ILE A 427 -3.63 8.32 -6.15
CA ILE A 427 -3.67 7.38 -5.04
C ILE A 427 -5.00 7.50 -4.31
N VAL A 428 -5.61 6.36 -4.00
CA VAL A 428 -6.82 6.27 -3.18
C VAL A 428 -6.52 5.41 -1.96
N TYR A 429 -6.86 5.93 -0.78
CA TYR A 429 -6.72 5.24 0.49
C TYR A 429 -8.08 4.99 1.12
N ASN A 430 -8.23 3.80 1.68
CA ASN A 430 -9.28 3.53 2.66
C ASN A 430 -8.84 4.15 3.99
N GLY A 431 -9.60 5.11 4.52
CA GLY A 431 -9.28 5.78 5.78
C GLY A 431 -9.23 4.84 6.98
N ALA A 432 -9.90 3.68 6.93
CA ALA A 432 -9.84 2.67 7.97
C ALA A 432 -8.43 2.09 8.13
N ALA A 433 -7.63 2.07 7.06
CA ALA A 433 -6.23 1.63 7.09
C ALA A 433 -5.37 2.43 8.08
N PHE A 434 -5.75 3.68 8.36
CA PHE A 434 -5.05 4.55 9.30
C PHE A 434 -5.69 4.57 10.70
N ASN A 435 -6.73 3.75 10.93
CA ASN A 435 -7.47 3.68 12.19
C ASN A 435 -7.27 2.38 12.98
N LEU A 436 -6.19 1.64 12.74
CA LEU A 436 -5.96 0.29 13.27
C LEU A 436 -5.55 0.19 14.77
N ASP A 437 -5.77 1.23 15.58
CA ASP A 437 -5.21 1.35 16.95
C ASP A 437 -6.03 0.66 18.07
N SER A 438 -6.88 -0.35 17.79
CA SER A 438 -7.75 -0.98 18.81
C SER A 438 -7.88 -2.50 18.68
N PRO A 439 -8.13 -3.23 19.80
CA PRO A 439 -7.12 -3.83 20.68
C PRO A 439 -6.27 -4.95 20.05
N VAL A 440 -6.51 -5.30 18.78
CA VAL A 440 -5.68 -6.23 17.99
C VAL A 440 -4.92 -5.34 17.02
N ASN A 441 -3.64 -5.07 17.30
CA ASN A 441 -2.82 -4.20 16.45
C ASN A 441 -2.57 -4.92 15.11
N GLU A 442 -3.53 -4.82 14.18
CA GLU A 442 -3.58 -5.61 12.94
C GLU A 442 -2.35 -5.35 12.06
N ALA A 443 -1.87 -4.10 12.01
CA ALA A 443 -0.62 -3.76 11.34
C ALA A 443 0.57 -4.53 11.93
N LYS A 444 0.67 -4.59 13.26
CA LYS A 444 1.71 -5.38 13.95
C LYS A 444 1.53 -6.88 13.71
N GLU A 445 0.29 -7.39 13.70
CA GLU A 445 0.02 -8.80 13.42
C GLU A 445 0.47 -9.17 12.00
N GLN A 446 0.07 -8.39 11.00
CA GLN A 446 0.46 -8.57 9.61
C GLN A 446 1.99 -8.46 9.45
N TYR A 447 2.64 -7.51 10.14
CA TYR A 447 4.10 -7.41 10.18
C TYR A 447 4.77 -8.67 10.78
N THR A 448 4.30 -9.16 11.94
CA THR A 448 4.86 -10.39 12.55
C THR A 448 4.61 -11.66 11.73
N LYS A 449 3.64 -11.62 10.80
CA LYS A 449 3.41 -12.65 9.78
C LYS A 449 4.28 -12.46 8.54
N ASN A 450 5.16 -11.45 8.52
CA ASN A 450 5.96 -11.02 7.38
C ASN A 450 5.12 -10.62 6.16
N TRP A 451 3.86 -10.17 6.36
CA TRP A 451 3.02 -9.70 5.26
C TRP A 451 3.48 -8.34 4.74
N TRP A 452 3.68 -7.39 5.66
CA TRP A 452 4.28 -6.08 5.42
C TRP A 452 5.74 -6.06 5.87
N THR A 453 6.55 -5.23 5.24
CA THR A 453 7.93 -4.98 5.69
C THR A 453 8.08 -3.98 6.85
N SER A 454 6.99 -3.36 7.30
CA SER A 454 7.03 -2.34 8.36
C SER A 454 5.93 -2.55 9.40
N PRO A 455 6.23 -2.38 10.71
CA PRO A 455 5.22 -2.38 11.75
C PRO A 455 4.50 -1.03 11.88
N ASN A 456 4.85 -0.02 11.06
CA ASN A 456 4.26 1.30 11.12
C ASN A 456 2.78 1.26 10.69
N ILE A 457 1.89 1.86 11.49
CA ILE A 457 0.45 1.91 11.24
C ILE A 457 0.06 2.66 9.95
N PHE A 458 0.99 3.45 9.40
CA PHE A 458 0.84 4.17 8.14
C PHE A 458 1.55 3.47 6.98
N THR A 459 1.94 2.19 7.12
CA THR A 459 2.67 1.46 6.06
C THR A 459 1.98 1.54 4.69
N THR A 460 0.64 1.50 4.64
CA THR A 460 -0.14 1.65 3.40
C THR A 460 0.10 2.99 2.71
N LEU A 461 0.20 4.10 3.46
CA LEU A 461 0.50 5.42 2.91
C LEU A 461 1.84 5.40 2.15
N ASN A 462 2.86 4.84 2.79
CA ASN A 462 4.20 4.80 2.22
C ASN A 462 4.28 3.79 1.06
N HIS A 463 3.60 2.65 1.17
CA HIS A 463 3.52 1.63 0.13
C HIS A 463 2.93 2.20 -1.18
N GLU A 464 1.74 2.80 -1.12
CA GLU A 464 1.08 3.32 -2.32
C GLU A 464 1.85 4.50 -2.95
N MET A 465 2.48 5.33 -2.12
CA MET A 465 3.43 6.35 -2.61
C MET A 465 4.62 5.71 -3.33
N GLY A 466 5.10 4.56 -2.86
CA GLY A 466 6.15 3.79 -3.52
C GLY A 466 5.79 3.41 -4.95
N HIS A 467 4.54 3.03 -5.23
CA HIS A 467 4.08 2.82 -6.60
C HIS A 467 4.13 4.09 -7.45
N SER A 468 3.73 5.24 -6.89
CA SER A 468 3.82 6.53 -7.60
C SER A 468 5.27 6.89 -7.92
N VAL A 469 6.20 6.64 -6.99
CA VAL A 469 7.64 6.81 -7.19
C VAL A 469 8.19 5.88 -8.27
N ASP A 470 7.81 4.59 -8.27
CA ASP A 470 8.19 3.65 -9.36
C ASP A 470 7.69 4.16 -10.72
N SER A 471 6.45 4.65 -10.75
CA SER A 471 5.84 5.22 -11.96
C SER A 471 6.63 6.43 -12.48
N PHE A 472 7.13 7.28 -11.58
CA PHE A 472 7.96 8.41 -11.93
C PHE A 472 9.33 7.98 -12.45
N LEU A 473 9.91 6.89 -11.94
CA LEU A 473 11.15 6.33 -12.49
C LEU A 473 10.99 5.97 -13.98
N GLY A 474 9.86 5.37 -14.32
CA GLY A 474 9.45 5.03 -15.69
C GLY A 474 8.88 6.16 -16.55
N GLU A 475 8.83 7.40 -16.05
CA GLU A 475 8.39 8.55 -16.84
C GLU A 475 9.48 8.99 -17.83
N SER A 476 9.11 9.24 -19.09
CA SER A 476 10.04 9.78 -20.09
C SER A 476 10.04 11.31 -20.08
N SER A 477 11.15 11.94 -20.46
CA SER A 477 11.31 13.38 -20.51
C SER A 477 10.30 14.04 -21.46
N GLU A 478 9.92 13.35 -22.53
CA GLU A 478 8.89 13.78 -23.46
C GLU A 478 7.52 13.83 -22.79
N PHE A 479 7.15 12.78 -22.04
CA PHE A 479 5.91 12.74 -21.27
C PHE A 479 5.88 13.81 -20.18
N TYR A 480 6.97 13.94 -19.43
CA TYR A 480 7.12 14.97 -18.42
C TYR A 480 6.86 16.37 -18.99
N ASN A 481 7.51 16.71 -20.11
CA ASN A 481 7.34 18.02 -20.73
C ASN A 481 5.92 18.22 -21.28
N TYR A 482 5.28 17.16 -21.78
CA TYR A 482 3.90 17.18 -22.20
C TYR A 482 2.96 17.45 -21.02
N ILE A 483 3.08 16.70 -19.93
CA ILE A 483 2.23 16.83 -18.74
C ILE A 483 2.47 18.19 -18.07
N LYS A 484 3.71 18.60 -17.87
CA LYS A 484 4.06 19.93 -17.34
C LYS A 484 3.39 21.05 -18.12
N SER A 485 3.42 20.98 -19.45
CA SER A 485 2.85 22.01 -20.32
C SER A 485 1.31 22.00 -20.36
N ASN A 486 0.70 20.87 -20.03
CA ASN A 486 -0.75 20.66 -20.08
C ASN A 486 -1.36 20.39 -18.70
N PHE A 487 -0.65 20.66 -17.61
CA PHE A 487 -0.99 20.13 -16.29
C PHE A 487 -2.37 20.56 -15.81
N SER A 488 -2.73 21.84 -15.95
CA SER A 488 -4.07 22.32 -15.62
C SER A 488 -5.16 21.63 -16.44
N SER A 489 -4.88 21.29 -17.71
CA SER A 489 -5.83 20.55 -18.55
C SER A 489 -5.98 19.11 -18.07
N VAL A 490 -4.87 18.45 -17.72
CA VAL A 490 -4.86 17.09 -17.17
C VAL A 490 -5.66 17.02 -15.87
N ILE A 491 -5.42 17.95 -14.95
CA ILE A 491 -6.16 18.06 -13.67
C ILE A 491 -7.66 18.25 -13.91
N ASN A 492 -8.06 19.19 -14.78
CA ASN A 492 -9.47 19.47 -15.06
C ASN A 492 -10.17 18.33 -15.83
N SER A 493 -9.42 17.55 -16.61
CA SER A 493 -9.95 16.39 -17.34
C SER A 493 -10.08 15.14 -16.48
N ASN A 494 -9.43 15.14 -15.30
CA ASN A 494 -9.44 14.05 -14.32
C ASN A 494 -9.80 14.62 -12.93
N PRO A 495 -11.02 15.15 -12.76
CA PRO A 495 -11.48 15.62 -11.45
C PRO A 495 -11.66 14.43 -10.49
N ILE A 496 -11.78 14.72 -9.20
CA ILE A 496 -11.90 13.67 -8.18
C ILE A 496 -13.19 12.87 -8.38
N LYS A 497 -14.34 13.55 -8.48
CA LYS A 497 -15.67 12.91 -8.53
C LYS A 497 -16.58 13.41 -9.66
N GLU A 498 -16.29 14.57 -10.21
CA GLU A 498 -17.20 15.23 -11.15
C GLU A 498 -17.07 14.70 -12.59
N GLY A 499 -18.19 14.61 -13.31
CA GLY A 499 -18.16 14.25 -14.73
C GLY A 499 -17.80 12.79 -15.02
N GLU A 500 -17.59 12.50 -16.31
CA GLU A 500 -17.44 11.13 -16.81
C GLU A 500 -16.06 10.51 -16.53
N ASN A 501 -15.05 11.34 -16.27
CA ASN A 501 -13.67 10.93 -16.03
C ASN A 501 -13.25 11.09 -14.55
N ALA A 502 -14.21 10.92 -13.63
CA ALA A 502 -13.94 10.97 -12.20
C ALA A 502 -12.86 9.95 -11.80
N LEU A 503 -11.86 10.40 -11.04
CA LEU A 503 -10.80 9.53 -10.51
C LEU A 503 -11.31 8.53 -9.48
N TYR A 504 -12.37 8.88 -8.74
CA TYR A 504 -12.98 8.02 -7.74
C TYR A 504 -14.51 8.17 -7.73
N GLN A 505 -15.22 7.05 -7.54
CA GLN A 505 -16.69 7.02 -7.60
C GLN A 505 -17.35 7.01 -6.22
N GLY A 506 -16.59 6.74 -5.15
CA GLY A 506 -17.11 6.62 -3.79
C GLY A 506 -17.14 7.93 -3.01
N THR A 507 -17.17 7.83 -1.69
CA THR A 507 -17.17 8.97 -0.77
C THR A 507 -15.75 9.47 -0.51
N VAL A 508 -15.54 10.78 -0.40
CA VAL A 508 -14.22 11.37 -0.16
C VAL A 508 -14.25 12.30 1.06
N PHE A 509 -13.33 12.06 2.00
CA PHE A 509 -13.13 12.93 3.16
C PHE A 509 -12.73 14.34 2.74
N GLY A 510 -13.31 15.35 3.39
CA GLY A 510 -13.04 16.77 3.09
C GLY A 510 -13.72 17.29 1.81
N PHE A 511 -14.40 16.42 1.07
CA PHE A 511 -15.11 16.74 -0.17
C PHE A 511 -16.63 16.53 -0.04
N ASP A 512 -17.01 15.36 0.49
CA ASP A 512 -18.38 15.00 0.83
C ASP A 512 -18.64 15.26 2.32
N GLU A 513 -19.91 15.45 2.68
CA GLU A 513 -20.33 15.38 4.07
C GLU A 513 -20.29 13.92 4.53
N ALA A 514 -19.09 13.44 4.89
CA ALA A 514 -18.92 12.14 5.53
C ALA A 514 -19.51 12.21 6.95
N SER A 515 -20.83 12.00 7.08
CA SER A 515 -21.50 12.05 8.37
C SER A 515 -20.99 10.93 9.28
N THR A 516 -20.70 11.24 10.54
CA THR A 516 -20.51 10.23 11.60
C THR A 516 -21.84 9.51 11.79
N SER A 517 -22.05 8.46 11.01
CA SER A 517 -23.28 7.68 10.85
C SER A 517 -24.54 8.38 11.41
N THR A 518 -25.28 9.05 10.53
CA THR A 518 -26.69 9.39 10.79
C THR A 518 -27.45 8.18 11.34
N SER A 519 -27.01 6.97 11.01
CA SER A 519 -27.41 5.67 11.57
C SER A 519 -27.40 5.62 13.10
N TYR A 520 -26.34 6.05 13.80
CA TYR A 520 -26.27 5.98 15.27
C TYR A 520 -27.30 6.91 15.92
N ILE A 521 -27.43 8.14 15.43
CA ILE A 521 -28.45 9.09 15.90
C ILE A 521 -29.85 8.54 15.57
N LEU A 522 -30.04 7.93 14.39
CA LEU A 522 -31.29 7.28 14.02
C LEU A 522 -31.62 6.10 14.96
N TYR A 523 -30.66 5.27 15.32
CA TYR A 523 -30.83 4.15 16.26
C TYR A 523 -31.13 4.62 17.69
N VAL A 524 -30.49 5.70 18.15
CA VAL A 524 -30.78 6.33 19.44
C VAL A 524 -32.19 6.91 19.46
N VAL A 525 -32.59 7.61 18.39
CA VAL A 525 -33.95 8.15 18.25
C VAL A 525 -34.98 7.01 18.13
N LEU A 526 -34.70 5.95 17.38
CA LEU A 526 -35.57 4.77 17.29
C LEU A 526 -35.71 4.08 18.65
N GLY A 527 -34.60 3.90 19.37
CA GLY A 527 -34.58 3.30 20.70
C GLY A 527 -35.40 4.11 21.70
N LEU A 528 -35.31 5.44 21.65
CA LEU A 528 -36.13 6.34 22.46
C LEU A 528 -37.62 6.25 22.10
N VAL A 529 -37.98 6.24 20.82
CA VAL A 529 -39.38 6.16 20.36
C VAL A 529 -40.01 4.82 20.74
N VAL A 530 -39.31 3.70 20.51
CA VAL A 530 -39.76 2.36 20.89
C VAL A 530 -39.86 2.24 22.41
N GLY A 531 -38.87 2.75 23.15
CA GLY A 531 -38.87 2.77 24.61
C GLY A 531 -40.07 3.53 25.19
N LEU A 532 -40.38 4.71 24.64
CA LEU A 532 -41.55 5.50 25.04
C LEU A 532 -42.88 4.80 24.71
N ALA A 533 -42.96 4.11 23.56
CA ALA A 533 -44.15 3.34 23.20
C ALA A 533 -44.39 2.16 24.16
N ILE A 534 -43.34 1.42 24.51
CA ILE A 534 -43.41 0.32 25.48
C ILE A 534 -43.80 0.85 26.86
N ALA A 535 -43.15 1.92 27.34
CA ALA A 535 -43.47 2.55 28.61
C ALA A 535 -44.92 3.04 28.66
N GLY A 536 -45.42 3.64 27.57
CA GLY A 536 -46.82 4.05 27.45
C GLY A 536 -47.80 2.88 27.51
N LEU A 537 -47.51 1.78 26.81
CA LEU A 537 -48.32 0.55 26.83
C LEU A 537 -48.34 -0.10 28.22
N LEU A 538 -47.19 -0.18 28.89
CA LEU A 538 -47.07 -0.70 30.25
C LEU A 538 -47.86 0.17 31.24
N THR A 539 -47.71 1.49 31.17
CA THR A 539 -48.45 2.43 32.02
C THR A 539 -49.96 2.28 31.81
N PHE A 540 -50.41 2.17 30.55
CA PHE A 540 -51.81 1.92 30.23
C PHE A 540 -52.31 0.58 30.77
N TRP A 541 -51.50 -0.47 30.67
CA TRP A 541 -51.82 -1.80 31.21
C TRP A 541 -51.93 -1.77 32.75
N PHE A 542 -51.01 -1.11 33.44
CA PHE A 542 -51.07 -0.89 34.89
C PHE A 542 -52.31 -0.11 35.32
N ILE A 543 -52.67 0.97 34.61
CA ILE A 543 -53.91 1.73 34.86
C ILE A 543 -55.15 0.84 34.66
N ARG A 544 -55.13 -0.06 33.67
CA ARG A 544 -56.23 -0.98 33.40
C ARG A 544 -56.38 -2.03 34.51
N ILE A 545 -55.28 -2.54 35.04
CA ILE A 545 -55.29 -3.49 36.16
C ILE A 545 -55.78 -2.81 37.43
N SER A 546 -55.28 -1.61 37.76
CA SER A 546 -55.68 -0.89 38.98
C SER A 546 -57.17 -0.50 39.01
N LYS A 547 -57.78 -0.26 37.85
CA LYS A 547 -59.23 -0.05 37.74
C LYS A 547 -60.05 -1.32 37.91
N LYS A 548 -59.52 -2.50 37.52
CA LYS A 548 -60.19 -3.79 37.73
C LYS A 548 -60.21 -4.18 39.22
N THR A 549 -59.11 -3.97 39.93
CA THR A 549 -59.03 -4.26 41.38
C THR A 549 -59.93 -3.35 42.22
N LYS A 550 -60.14 -2.09 41.84
CA LYS A 550 -61.13 -1.21 42.51
C LYS A 550 -62.60 -1.61 42.29
N SER A 551 -62.91 -2.43 41.30
CA SER A 551 -64.30 -2.88 41.02
C SER A 551 -64.70 -4.17 41.75
N ILE A 552 -63.75 -4.85 42.43
CA ILE A 552 -64.00 -6.09 43.18
C ILE A 552 -64.05 -5.80 44.69
N ASN A 553 -64.58 -4.65 45.09
CA ASN A 553 -65.01 -4.46 46.47
C ASN A 553 -66.34 -3.70 46.55
N PRO A 554 -67.46 -4.43 46.37
CA PRO A 554 -68.64 -4.14 47.16
C PRO A 554 -69.01 -5.37 47.98
N SER A 555 -68.68 -5.26 49.27
CA SER A 555 -69.65 -5.32 50.38
C SER A 555 -69.51 -6.47 51.38
N LYS A 556 -69.71 -6.04 52.64
CA LYS A 556 -70.34 -6.74 53.77
C LYS A 556 -69.49 -7.68 54.61
N THR A 557 -69.25 -7.24 55.84
CA THR A 557 -69.80 -7.93 57.02
C THR A 557 -70.30 -6.90 58.04
N ASN A 558 -71.51 -7.16 58.54
CA ASN A 558 -72.02 -6.69 59.83
C ASN A 558 -71.11 -7.16 60.96
#